data_AF-A0A821YP00-F1
#
_entry.id   AF-A0A821YP00-F1
#
_cell.length_a   1.000
_cell.length_b   1.000
_cell.length_c   1.000
_cell.angle_alpha   90.00
_cell.angle_beta   90.00
_cell.angle_gamma   90.00
#
_symmetry.space_group_name_H-M   'P 1'
#
loop_
_entity.id
_entity.type
_entity.pdbx_description
1 polymer ?
#
loop_
_entity_poly.entity_id
_entity_poly.type
_entity_poly.pdbx_seq_one_letter_code
_entity_poly.pdbx_strand_id
1 'polypeptide(L)'
;YQPDYQDTICNDYPETKCSSICTGCNCPIYDRYLLKVAPDLEWHVQCLKCSECGQYLDETATCFVLDGKPFCKSDYIRYVSI
;
A
#
# COMPACT_ATOMS: atom_id res chain seq x y z
N TYR A 1 19.27 5.23 37.84
CA TYR A 1 19.84 6.49 37.32
C TYR A 1 19.23 6.69 35.94
N GLN A 2 18.13 7.43 35.87
CA GLN A 2 17.72 8.13 34.64
C GLN A 2 18.33 9.53 34.79
N PRO A 3 18.92 10.14 33.74
CA PRO A 3 18.06 10.74 32.71
C PRO A 3 18.66 10.88 31.28
N ASP A 4 17.78 11.31 30.36
CA ASP A 4 18.03 12.17 29.19
C ASP A 4 18.58 11.60 27.86
N TYR A 5 17.65 11.32 26.94
CA TYR A 5 17.84 11.68 25.52
C TYR A 5 16.47 12.00 24.91
N GLN A 6 16.06 13.25 25.03
CA GLN A 6 15.02 13.81 24.17
C GLN A 6 15.48 13.78 22.71
N ASP A 7 14.54 13.41 21.85
CA ASP A 7 14.45 13.77 20.43
C ASP A 7 15.74 13.84 19.63
N THR A 8 16.08 12.75 18.93
CA THR A 8 16.71 12.83 17.61
C THR A 8 16.35 11.55 16.85
N ILE A 9 15.42 11.72 15.91
CA ILE A 9 15.48 11.21 14.52
C ILE A 9 16.07 9.80 14.39
N CYS A 10 15.25 8.85 13.94
CA CYS A 10 15.69 7.50 13.60
C CYS A 10 16.95 7.53 12.72
N ASN A 11 18.11 7.32 13.35
CA ASN A 11 19.39 7.26 12.67
C ASN A 11 19.45 6.02 11.75
N ASP A 12 19.42 6.32 10.46
CA ASP A 12 20.47 5.96 9.52
C ASP A 12 20.64 4.47 9.18
N TYR A 13 20.05 4.06 8.05
CA TYR A 13 20.75 3.19 7.11
C TYR A 13 21.02 4.00 5.84
N PRO A 14 22.24 4.53 5.66
CA PRO A 14 22.60 5.45 4.59
C PRO A 14 23.01 4.68 3.34
N GLU A 15 22.17 3.78 2.83
CA GLU A 15 22.39 3.17 1.51
C GLU A 15 21.17 2.37 1.04
N THR A 16 20.50 2.92 0.03
CA THR A 16 19.94 2.14 -1.09
C THR A 16 18.90 1.07 -0.73
N LYS A 17 17.69 1.50 -0.36
CA LYS A 17 16.51 0.79 -0.85
C LYS A 17 15.42 1.78 -1.19
N CYS A 18 14.92 1.69 -2.42
CA CYS A 18 13.62 2.23 -2.78
C CYS A 18 12.60 1.48 -1.93
N SER A 19 12.33 1.99 -0.72
CA SER A 19 11.33 1.40 0.17
C SER A 19 9.98 1.64 -0.46
N SER A 20 9.45 0.61 -1.12
CA SER A 20 8.10 0.63 -1.66
C SER A 20 7.13 1.03 -0.55
N ILE A 21 6.39 2.12 -0.74
CA ILE A 21 5.43 2.62 0.25
C ILE A 21 4.06 2.10 -0.12
N CYS A 22 3.39 1.45 0.84
CA CYS A 22 2.03 1.00 0.64
C CYS A 22 1.10 2.20 0.52
N THR A 23 0.41 2.35 -0.61
CA THR A 23 -0.55 3.44 -0.80
C THR A 23 -1.76 3.32 0.12
N GLY A 24 -2.10 2.10 0.57
CA GLY A 24 -3.25 1.85 1.42
C GLY A 24 -3.08 2.17 2.90
N CYS A 25 -1.88 1.96 3.44
CA CYS A 25 -1.59 2.22 4.86
C CYS A 25 -0.51 3.27 5.08
N ASN A 26 0.06 3.82 4.01
CA ASN A 26 1.14 4.81 4.01
C ASN A 26 2.38 4.38 4.80
N CYS A 27 2.56 3.07 4.98
CA CYS A 27 3.71 2.49 5.65
C CYS A 27 4.67 1.85 4.63
N PRO A 28 5.98 1.85 4.92
CA PRO A 28 6.96 1.10 4.11
C PRO A 28 6.64 -0.39 4.09
N ILE A 29 6.75 -0.98 2.91
CA ILE A 29 6.53 -2.40 2.66
C ILE A 29 7.81 -3.17 2.98
N TYR A 30 7.82 -3.87 4.10
CA TYR A 30 8.88 -4.80 4.50
C TYR A 30 8.56 -6.26 4.21
N ASP A 31 7.38 -6.52 3.64
CA ASP A 31 6.93 -7.86 3.29
C ASP A 31 7.83 -8.54 2.25
N ARG A 32 7.83 -9.88 2.28
CA ARG A 32 8.53 -10.69 1.27
C ARG A 32 7.95 -10.50 -0.13
N TYR A 33 6.65 -10.18 -0.22
CA TYR A 33 5.93 -9.99 -1.47
C TYR A 33 5.15 -8.67 -1.41
N LEU A 34 5.23 -7.91 -2.49
CA LEU A 34 4.47 -6.68 -2.67
C LEU A 34 3.65 -6.79 -3.96
N LEU A 35 2.52 -6.09 -3.98
CA LEU A 35 1.67 -6.00 -5.17
C LEU A 35 1.88 -4.64 -5.81
N LYS A 36 2.27 -4.66 -7.08
CA LYS A 36 2.50 -3.45 -7.87
C LYS A 36 1.37 -3.29 -8.87
N VAL A 37 0.47 -2.35 -8.57
CA VAL A 37 -0.71 -2.05 -9.41
C VAL A 37 -0.35 -1.05 -10.51
N ALA A 38 0.57 -0.12 -10.21
CA ALA A 38 1.09 0.88 -11.15
C ALA A 38 2.57 1.16 -10.81
N PRO A 39 3.36 1.83 -11.68
CA PRO A 39 4.74 2.24 -11.39
C PRO A 39 4.89 2.91 -10.01
N ASP A 40 3.93 3.76 -9.64
CA ASP A 40 3.87 4.53 -8.39
C ASP A 40 2.83 4.02 -7.38
N LEU A 41 2.17 2.88 -7.64
CA LEU A 41 1.14 2.33 -6.74
C LEU A 41 1.54 0.93 -6.28
N GLU A 42 2.14 0.90 -5.10
CA GLU A 42 2.59 -0.31 -4.43
C GLU A 42 1.74 -0.56 -3.19
N TRP A 43 1.43 -1.83 -2.93
CA TRP A 43 0.52 -2.24 -1.88
C TRP A 43 1.04 -3.50 -1.19
N HIS A 44 0.79 -3.62 0.12
CA HIS A 44 0.90 -4.92 0.78
C HIS A 44 -0.14 -5.88 0.21
N VAL A 45 0.18 -7.18 0.22
CA VAL A 45 -0.78 -8.26 -0.13
C VAL A 45 -2.07 -8.13 0.68
N GLN A 46 -1.95 -7.89 1.98
CA GLN A 46 -3.08 -7.70 2.90
C GLN A 46 -3.80 -6.33 2.76
N CYS A 47 -3.14 -5.32 2.18
CA CYS A 47 -3.73 -4.00 2.00
C CYS A 47 -4.50 -3.89 0.68
N LEU A 48 -4.14 -4.67 -0.34
CA LEU A 48 -4.80 -4.64 -1.64
C LEU A 48 -6.11 -5.42 -1.64
N LYS A 49 -7.13 -4.81 -1.04
CA LYS A 49 -8.50 -5.34 -0.97
C LYS A 49 -9.49 -4.32 -1.52
N CYS A 50 -10.53 -4.76 -2.21
CA CYS A 50 -11.56 -3.86 -2.71
C CYS A 50 -12.16 -3.03 -1.56
N SER A 51 -12.23 -1.71 -1.74
CA SER A 51 -12.76 -0.80 -0.71
C SER A 51 -14.27 -0.97 -0.48
N GLU A 52 -14.99 -1.52 -1.45
CA GLU A 52 -16.44 -1.75 -1.37
C GLU A 52 -16.78 -3.14 -0.80
N CYS A 53 -16.24 -4.20 -1.41
CA CYS A 53 -16.59 -5.58 -1.05
C CYS A 53 -15.58 -6.24 -0.09
N GLY A 54 -14.42 -5.63 0.15
CA GLY A 54 -13.38 -6.16 1.03
C GLY A 54 -12.62 -7.37 0.47
N GLN A 55 -12.91 -7.81 -0.75
CA GLN A 55 -12.26 -8.95 -1.36
C GLN A 55 -10.79 -8.63 -1.68
N TYR A 56 -9.88 -9.55 -1.36
CA TYR A 56 -8.48 -9.43 -1.73
C TYR A 56 -8.32 -9.49 -3.26
N LEU A 57 -7.50 -8.58 -3.80
CA LEU A 57 -7.30 -8.44 -5.24
C LEU A 57 -5.99 -9.10 -5.72
N ASP A 58 -5.26 -9.75 -4.82
CA ASP A 58 -4.00 -10.44 -5.11
C ASP A 58 -4.17 -11.61 -6.09
N GLU A 59 -5.31 -12.33 -6.00
CA GLU A 59 -5.58 -13.50 -6.85
C GLU A 59 -6.28 -13.13 -8.17
N THR A 60 -7.00 -12.01 -8.22
CA THR A 60 -7.96 -11.73 -9.30
C THR A 60 -7.34 -11.19 -10.60
N ALA A 61 -6.02 -10.98 -10.63
CA ALA A 61 -5.24 -10.37 -11.73
C ALA A 61 -5.77 -9.03 -12.27
N THR A 62 -6.84 -8.48 -11.69
CA THR A 62 -7.55 -7.29 -12.17
C THR A 62 -7.84 -6.39 -10.97
N CYS A 63 -6.95 -5.43 -10.75
CA CYS A 63 -7.05 -4.42 -9.73
C CYS A 63 -7.14 -3.04 -10.39
N PHE A 64 -8.09 -2.22 -9.92
CA PHE A 64 -8.25 -0.84 -10.37
C PHE A 64 -8.13 0.08 -9.17
N VAL A 65 -7.46 1.22 -9.34
CA VAL A 65 -7.33 2.23 -8.29
C VAL A 65 -8.03 3.49 -8.74
N LEU A 66 -8.94 3.98 -7.90
CA LEU A 66 -9.67 5.22 -8.13
C LEU A 66 -9.57 6.07 -6.86
N ASP A 67 -9.12 7.32 -6.99
CA ASP A 67 -8.92 8.22 -5.86
C ASP A 67 -8.03 7.63 -4.74
N GLY A 68 -7.00 6.87 -5.12
CA GLY A 68 -6.12 6.16 -4.19
C GLY A 68 -6.76 4.95 -3.48
N LYS A 69 -7.99 4.59 -3.83
CA LYS A 69 -8.70 3.43 -3.28
C LYS A 69 -8.72 2.27 -4.28
N PRO A 70 -8.38 1.04 -3.86
CA PRO A 70 -8.44 -0.14 -4.71
C PRO A 70 -9.87 -0.66 -4.84
N PHE A 71 -10.24 -1.08 -6.04
CA PHE A 71 -11.55 -1.63 -6.40
C PHE A 71 -11.38 -2.89 -7.25
N CYS A 72 -12.32 -3.83 -7.09
CA CYS A 72 -12.43 -4.96 -8.01
C CYS A 72 -13.02 -4.50 -9.35
N LYS A 73 -12.86 -5.29 -10.41
CA LYS A 73 -13.41 -4.97 -11.74
C LYS A 73 -14.90 -4.59 -11.70
N SER A 74 -15.70 -5.36 -10.97
CA SER A 74 -17.16 -5.18 -10.89
C SER A 74 -17.53 -3.87 -10.18
N ASP A 75 -16.94 -3.60 -9.01
CA ASP A 75 -17.21 -2.38 -8.24
C ASP A 75 -16.64 -1.15 -8.94
N TYR A 76 -15.47 -1.26 -9.56
CA TYR A 76 -14.87 -0.19 -10.34
C TYR A 76 -15.79 0.23 -11.49
N ILE A 77 -16.27 -0.72 -12.31
CA ILE A 77 -17.22 -0.43 -13.41
C ILE A 77 -18.48 0.24 -12.86
N ARG A 78 -19.02 -0.26 -11.75
CA ARG A 78 -20.22 0.31 -11.12
C ARG A 78 -20.01 1.74 -10.63
N TYR A 79 -18.82 2.05 -10.09
CA TYR A 79 -18.50 3.40 -9.61
C TYR A 79 -18.28 4.39 -10.77
N VAL A 80 -17.60 3.99 -11.84
CA VAL A 80 -17.29 4.89 -12.98
C VAL A 80 -18.41 5.00 -14.02
N SER A 81 -19.43 4.13 -13.96
CA SER A 81 -20.58 4.17 -14.88
C SER A 81 -21.76 5.00 -14.35
N ILE A 82 -21.55 5.75 -13.26
CA ILE A 82 -22.49 6.70 -12.66
C ILE A 82 -22.07 8.12 -13.05
#